data_AF-D1QS16-F1
#
_entry.id   AF-D1QS16-F1
#
_cell.length_a   1.000
_cell.length_b   1.000
_cell.length_c   1.000
_cell.angle_alpha   90.00
_cell.angle_beta   90.00
_cell.angle_gamma   90.00
#
_symmetry.space_group_name_H-M   'P 1'
#
loop_
_entity.id
_entity.type
_entity.pdbx_description
1 polymer ?
#
loop_
_entity_poly.entity_id
_entity_poly.type
_entity_poly.pdbx_seq_one_letter_code
_entity_poly.pdbx_strand_id
1 'polypeptide(L)'
;MDGRLSSYRIEPNKIDKLRFSIQSQKDLLRETLKIIFLYKEELKLLLFESKGTSVEFFRENFIEEQVAISKEYIDQMQKVYPQIQTKVSSLFFRISSSTWVTIVGEIVSNPEIRKEEAKQVLSEYIRYNTAGWRELINQ
;
A
#
# COMPACT_ATOMS: atom_id res chain seq x y z
N MET A 1 8.35 -34.71 -24.21
CA MET A 1 7.50 -33.90 -23.33
C MET A 1 8.31 -33.63 -22.07
N ASP A 2 8.96 -32.47 -22.03
CA ASP A 2 10.02 -32.14 -21.09
C ASP A 2 9.43 -31.71 -19.74
N GLY A 3 9.78 -32.43 -18.67
CA GLY A 3 9.27 -32.28 -17.30
C GLY A 3 9.77 -31.03 -16.56
N ARG A 4 10.08 -29.95 -17.28
CA ARG A 4 10.68 -28.72 -16.75
C ARG A 4 9.69 -27.59 -16.48
N LEU A 5 8.39 -27.85 -16.58
CA LEU A 5 7.34 -26.88 -16.25
C LEU A 5 6.72 -27.07 -14.84
N SER A 6 7.16 -28.08 -14.07
CA SER A 6 6.56 -28.35 -12.74
C SER A 6 7.22 -27.60 -11.57
N SER A 7 8.35 -26.92 -11.77
CA SER A 7 9.14 -26.31 -10.69
C SER A 7 8.71 -24.89 -10.27
N TYR A 8 7.64 -24.35 -10.84
CA TYR A 8 7.09 -23.05 -10.43
C TYR A 8 5.64 -23.14 -9.95
N ARG A 9 5.29 -24.22 -9.24
CA ARG A 9 4.11 -24.17 -8.39
C ARG A 9 4.43 -23.24 -7.21
N ILE A 10 4.26 -21.93 -7.41
CA ILE A 10 4.32 -20.96 -6.33
C ILE A 10 3.18 -21.32 -5.38
N GLU A 11 3.53 -21.88 -4.22
CA GLU A 11 2.53 -22.20 -3.21
C GLU A 11 1.85 -20.91 -2.75
N PRO A 12 0.52 -20.91 -2.56
CA PRO A 12 -0.19 -19.74 -2.06
C PRO A 12 0.43 -19.20 -0.76
N ASN A 13 0.85 -20.09 0.14
CA ASN A 13 1.57 -19.78 1.39
C ASN A 13 2.85 -18.95 1.22
N LYS A 14 3.49 -19.03 0.04
CA LYS A 14 4.65 -18.19 -0.27
C LYS A 14 4.25 -16.76 -0.62
N ILE A 15 3.16 -16.54 -1.36
CA ILE A 15 2.75 -15.19 -1.83
C ILE A 15 2.34 -14.30 -0.65
N ASP A 16 1.61 -14.85 0.32
CA ASP A 16 1.14 -14.09 1.48
C ASP A 16 2.25 -13.82 2.49
N LYS A 17 3.11 -14.82 2.74
CA LYS A 17 4.38 -14.58 3.45
C LYS A 17 5.25 -13.59 2.71
N LEU A 18 5.25 -13.59 1.37
CA LEU A 18 5.99 -12.63 0.57
C LEU A 18 5.47 -11.22 0.84
N ARG A 19 4.15 -10.96 0.74
CA ARG A 19 3.58 -9.61 0.90
C ARG A 19 3.70 -9.05 2.32
N PHE A 20 3.56 -9.87 3.36
CA PHE A 20 3.83 -9.43 4.73
C PHE A 20 5.31 -9.51 5.13
N SER A 21 6.20 -10.01 4.27
CA SER A 21 7.62 -10.16 4.61
C SER A 21 8.27 -8.81 4.88
N ILE A 22 9.35 -8.87 5.67
CA ILE A 22 10.26 -7.73 5.85
C ILE A 22 10.82 -7.26 4.50
N GLN A 23 11.00 -8.16 3.54
CA GLN A 23 11.50 -7.82 2.21
C GLN A 23 10.49 -6.97 1.43
N SER A 24 9.21 -7.37 1.38
CA SER A 24 8.17 -6.57 0.74
C SER A 24 7.96 -5.20 1.40
N GLN A 25 8.08 -5.12 2.73
CA GLN A 25 8.05 -3.83 3.43
C GLN A 25 9.23 -2.93 3.03
N LYS A 26 10.44 -3.50 2.90
CA LYS A 26 11.63 -2.76 2.42
C LYS A 26 11.48 -2.32 0.97
N ASP A 27 10.90 -3.16 0.12
CA ASP A 27 10.66 -2.83 -1.28
C ASP A 27 9.61 -1.73 -1.42
N LEU A 28 8.49 -1.81 -0.69
CA LEU A 28 7.48 -0.76 -0.62
C LEU A 28 8.09 0.57 -0.16
N LEU A 29 8.89 0.55 0.90
CA LEU A 29 9.58 1.74 1.40
C LEU A 29 10.51 2.34 0.33
N ARG A 30 11.32 1.51 -0.34
CA ARG A 30 12.27 1.95 -1.37
C ARG A 30 11.53 2.59 -2.55
N GLU A 31 10.51 1.92 -3.09
CA GLU A 31 9.78 2.43 -4.25
C GLU A 31 8.97 3.68 -3.90
N THR A 32 8.36 3.74 -2.72
CA THR A 32 7.64 4.94 -2.27
C THR A 32 8.58 6.14 -2.13
N LEU A 33 9.73 5.97 -1.48
CA LEU A 33 10.74 7.03 -1.38
C LEU A 33 11.23 7.47 -2.76
N LYS A 34 11.44 6.52 -3.68
CA LYS A 34 11.84 6.84 -5.04
C LYS A 34 10.79 7.72 -5.73
N ILE A 35 9.51 7.33 -5.69
CA ILE A 35 8.42 8.08 -6.31
C ILE A 35 8.29 9.48 -5.69
N ILE A 36 8.25 9.57 -4.36
CA ILE A 36 8.12 10.85 -3.64
C ILE A 36 9.23 11.83 -4.02
N PHE A 37 10.49 11.39 -4.03
CA PHE A 37 11.62 12.29 -4.25
C PHE A 37 11.95 12.53 -5.73
N LEU A 38 11.46 11.68 -6.64
CA LEU A 38 11.54 11.94 -8.08
C LEU A 38 10.45 12.90 -8.57
N TYR A 39 9.27 12.86 -7.96
CA TYR A 39 8.07 13.55 -8.46
C TYR A 39 7.42 14.43 -7.38
N LYS A 40 8.22 15.03 -6.49
CA LYS A 40 7.72 15.73 -5.29
C LYS A 40 6.73 16.84 -5.65
N GLU A 41 7.11 17.69 -6.60
CA GLU A 41 6.29 18.83 -7.03
C GLU A 41 5.05 18.37 -7.79
N GLU A 42 5.18 17.38 -8.68
CA GLU A 42 4.05 16.83 -9.43
C GLU A 42 3.04 16.15 -8.50
N LEU A 43 3.50 15.41 -7.50
CA LEU A 43 2.64 14.80 -6.49
C LEU A 43 1.92 15.87 -5.65
N LYS A 44 2.61 16.95 -5.28
CA LYS A 44 1.98 18.08 -4.57
C LYS A 44 0.87 18.71 -5.42
N LEU A 45 1.14 18.97 -6.71
CA LEU A 45 0.15 19.50 -7.64
C LEU A 45 -1.06 18.57 -7.78
N LEU A 46 -0.83 17.26 -7.96
CA LEU A 46 -1.90 16.27 -8.10
C LEU A 46 -2.76 16.15 -6.83
N LEU A 47 -2.13 16.20 -5.65
CA LEU A 47 -2.81 15.98 -4.37
C LEU A 47 -3.52 17.21 -3.80
N PHE A 48 -3.11 18.43 -4.19
CA PHE A 48 -3.59 19.67 -3.57
C PHE A 48 -3.99 20.77 -4.55
N GLU A 49 -3.49 20.77 -5.79
CA GLU A 49 -3.62 21.90 -6.73
C GLU A 49 -4.25 21.51 -8.08
N SER A 50 -4.97 20.38 -8.13
CA SER A 50 -5.55 19.84 -9.37
C SER A 50 -6.97 20.35 -9.68
N LYS A 51 -7.54 21.20 -8.83
CA LYS A 51 -8.92 21.70 -8.99
C LYS A 51 -9.12 22.44 -10.32
N GLY A 52 -10.23 22.14 -11.02
CA GLY A 52 -10.54 22.72 -12.33
C GLY A 52 -9.76 22.10 -13.49
N THR A 53 -8.97 21.06 -13.25
CA THR A 53 -8.24 20.31 -14.30
C THR A 53 -8.90 18.96 -14.56
N SER A 54 -8.47 18.25 -15.61
CA SER A 54 -8.93 16.89 -15.90
C SER A 54 -8.57 15.86 -14.81
N VAL A 55 -7.70 16.23 -13.87
CA VAL A 55 -7.23 15.37 -12.76
C VAL A 55 -7.67 15.89 -11.39
N GLU A 56 -8.71 16.74 -11.33
CA GLU A 56 -9.26 17.29 -10.07
C GLU A 56 -9.59 16.22 -9.03
N PHE A 57 -10.11 15.07 -9.46
CA PHE A 57 -10.48 13.96 -8.56
C PHE A 57 -9.37 12.91 -8.41
N PHE A 58 -8.12 13.25 -8.72
CA PHE A 58 -7.01 12.29 -8.63
C PHE A 58 -6.90 11.66 -7.24
N ARG A 59 -7.01 12.46 -6.19
CA ARG A 59 -6.91 12.00 -4.81
C ARG A 59 -8.00 10.99 -4.47
N GLU A 60 -9.25 11.31 -4.77
CA GLU A 60 -10.41 10.44 -4.53
C GLU A 60 -10.31 9.16 -5.35
N ASN A 61 -10.01 9.28 -6.65
CA ASN A 61 -9.90 8.13 -7.55
C ASN A 61 -8.79 7.17 -7.11
N PHE A 62 -7.64 7.71 -6.71
CA PHE A 62 -6.53 6.90 -6.20
C PHE A 62 -6.91 6.18 -4.90
N ILE A 63 -7.62 6.85 -3.97
CA ILE A 63 -8.12 6.21 -2.74
C ILE A 63 -9.08 5.06 -3.08
N GLU A 64 -10.04 5.28 -3.97
CA GLU A 64 -11.01 4.25 -4.34
C GLU A 64 -10.34 3.06 -5.07
N GLU A 65 -9.32 3.32 -5.90
CA GLU A 65 -8.51 2.26 -6.52
C GLU A 65 -7.75 1.44 -5.47
N GLN A 66 -7.12 2.10 -4.48
CA GLN A 66 -6.45 1.42 -3.36
C GLN A 66 -7.43 0.58 -2.53
N VAL A 67 -8.65 1.08 -2.31
CA VAL A 67 -9.72 0.32 -1.63
C VAL A 67 -10.09 -0.92 -2.43
N ALA A 68 -10.31 -0.79 -3.74
CA ALA A 68 -10.68 -1.90 -4.60
C ALA A 68 -9.60 -2.99 -4.62
N ILE A 69 -8.33 -2.60 -4.81
CA ILE A 69 -7.17 -3.51 -4.78
C ILE A 69 -7.07 -4.22 -3.43
N SER A 70 -7.24 -3.48 -2.33
CA SER A 70 -7.12 -4.04 -0.98
C SER A 70 -8.22 -5.04 -0.65
N LYS A 71 -9.47 -4.76 -1.06
CA LYS A 71 -10.60 -5.68 -0.88
C LYS A 71 -10.43 -6.95 -1.71
N GLU A 72 -10.07 -6.81 -2.99
CA GLU A 72 -9.83 -7.95 -3.87
C GLU A 72 -8.72 -8.85 -3.31
N TYR A 73 -7.64 -8.25 -2.79
CA TYR A 73 -6.57 -9.00 -2.15
C TYR A 73 -7.06 -9.80 -0.93
N ILE A 74 -7.83 -9.16 -0.05
CA ILE A 74 -8.37 -9.81 1.15
C ILE A 74 -9.37 -10.93 0.79
N ASP A 75 -10.21 -10.73 -0.22
CA ASP A 75 -11.14 -11.75 -0.72
C ASP A 75 -10.39 -12.95 -1.32
N GLN A 76 -9.30 -12.70 -2.05
CA GLN A 76 -8.42 -13.76 -2.55
C GLN A 76 -7.74 -14.51 -1.40
N MET A 77 -7.26 -13.80 -0.38
CA MET A 77 -6.67 -14.43 0.81
C MET A 77 -7.69 -15.34 1.53
N GLN A 78 -8.96 -14.92 1.67
CA GLN A 78 -10.00 -15.76 2.28
C GLN A 78 -10.26 -17.04 1.50
N LYS A 79 -10.25 -16.96 0.15
CA LYS A 79 -10.43 -18.15 -0.71
C LYS A 79 -9.28 -19.14 -0.55
N VAL A 80 -8.06 -18.64 -0.37
CA VAL A 80 -6.86 -19.46 -0.18
C VAL A 80 -6.78 -20.04 1.24
N TYR A 81 -7.16 -19.26 2.25
CA TYR A 81 -7.18 -19.66 3.66
C TYR A 81 -8.58 -19.45 4.26
N PRO A 82 -9.49 -20.42 4.13
CA PRO A 82 -10.83 -20.28 4.70
C PRO A 82 -10.85 -20.04 6.22
N GLN A 83 -9.76 -20.34 6.92
CA GLN A 83 -9.61 -20.20 8.37
C GLN A 83 -9.27 -18.78 8.86
N ILE A 84 -8.83 -17.86 7.99
CA ILE A 84 -8.52 -16.49 8.43
C ILE A 84 -9.80 -15.66 8.57
N GLN A 85 -9.76 -14.63 9.40
CA GLN A 85 -10.88 -13.73 9.63
C GLN A 85 -10.70 -12.47 8.78
N THR A 86 -11.40 -12.34 7.65
CA THR A 86 -11.23 -11.19 6.74
C THR A 86 -12.32 -10.13 6.83
N LYS A 87 -13.22 -10.22 7.82
CA LYS A 87 -14.32 -9.27 7.99
C LYS A 87 -13.82 -7.93 8.54
N VAL A 88 -13.22 -7.13 7.67
CA VAL A 88 -12.81 -5.75 7.92
C VAL A 88 -13.85 -4.81 7.32
N SER A 89 -14.18 -3.72 8.02
CA SER A 89 -15.23 -2.82 7.56
C SER A 89 -14.83 -2.05 6.30
N SER A 90 -15.78 -1.82 5.39
CA SER A 90 -15.53 -1.01 4.17
C SER A 90 -15.00 0.39 4.49
N LEU A 91 -15.48 0.99 5.58
CA LEU A 91 -15.00 2.29 6.04
C LEU A 91 -13.53 2.23 6.45
N PHE A 92 -13.10 1.16 7.13
CA PHE A 92 -11.70 1.00 7.51
C PHE A 92 -10.78 0.92 6.29
N PHE A 93 -11.12 0.15 5.25
CA PHE A 93 -10.34 0.13 4.01
C PHE A 93 -10.14 1.53 3.41
N ARG A 94 -11.21 2.33 3.38
CA ARG A 94 -11.16 3.71 2.88
C ARG A 94 -10.31 4.60 3.78
N ILE A 95 -10.45 4.48 5.10
CA ILE A 95 -9.63 5.20 6.07
C ILE A 95 -8.15 4.83 5.89
N SER A 96 -7.79 3.55 5.89
CA SER A 96 -6.41 3.09 5.69
C SER A 96 -5.80 3.64 4.39
N SER A 97 -6.54 3.56 3.29
CA SER A 97 -6.11 4.09 1.99
C SER A 97 -5.92 5.61 2.02
N SER A 98 -6.86 6.33 2.65
CA SER A 98 -6.76 7.78 2.81
C SER A 98 -5.60 8.20 3.70
N THR A 99 -5.30 7.45 4.77
CA THR A 99 -4.19 7.72 5.69
C THR A 99 -2.85 7.60 4.98
N TRP A 100 -2.68 6.61 4.10
CA TRP A 100 -1.49 6.50 3.27
C TRP A 100 -1.30 7.73 2.38
N VAL A 101 -2.36 8.16 1.69
CA VAL A 101 -2.33 9.36 0.84
C VAL A 101 -2.03 10.62 1.65
N THR A 102 -2.59 10.73 2.86
CA THR A 102 -2.29 11.85 3.78
C THR A 102 -0.81 11.87 4.16
N ILE A 103 -0.21 10.74 4.53
CA ILE A 103 1.23 10.67 4.88
C ILE A 103 2.10 11.11 3.69
N VAL A 104 1.80 10.62 2.49
CA VAL A 104 2.51 11.07 1.28
C VAL A 104 2.31 12.58 1.08
N GLY A 105 1.08 13.07 1.26
CA GLY A 105 0.71 14.48 1.20
C GLY A 105 1.52 15.36 2.15
N GLU A 106 1.67 14.97 3.41
CA GLU A 106 2.48 15.68 4.41
C GLU A 106 3.96 15.77 3.98
N ILE A 107 4.50 14.68 3.43
CA ILE A 107 5.90 14.63 2.97
C ILE A 107 6.13 15.55 1.76
N VAL A 108 5.22 15.53 0.78
CA VAL A 108 5.41 16.32 -0.45
C VAL A 108 5.11 17.80 -0.25
N SER A 109 4.18 18.14 0.64
CA SER A 109 3.79 19.54 0.92
C SER A 109 4.80 20.29 1.78
N ASN A 110 5.63 19.58 2.55
CA ASN A 110 6.64 20.20 3.40
C ASN A 110 8.01 20.26 2.70
N PRO A 111 8.52 21.45 2.34
CA PRO A 111 9.82 21.60 1.68
C PRO A 111 11.00 21.18 2.57
N GLU A 112 10.86 21.28 3.89
CA GLU A 112 11.93 21.01 4.86
C GLU A 112 12.12 19.51 5.15
N ILE A 113 11.14 18.66 4.82
CA ILE A 113 11.24 17.22 5.05
C ILE A 113 12.31 16.63 4.14
N ARG A 114 13.38 16.14 4.79
CA ARG A 114 14.50 15.46 4.15
C ARG A 114 14.20 13.98 3.92
N LYS A 115 15.00 13.35 3.05
CA LYS A 115 14.85 11.94 2.68
C LYS A 115 14.96 11.01 3.88
N GLU A 116 15.80 11.34 4.85
CA GLU A 116 16.01 10.56 6.07
C GLU A 116 14.77 10.55 6.97
N GLU A 117 14.14 11.72 7.16
CA GLU A 117 12.92 11.88 7.94
C GLU A 117 11.72 11.20 7.25
N ALA A 118 11.55 11.43 5.94
CA ALA A 118 10.54 10.73 5.14
C ALA A 118 10.70 9.21 5.21
N LYS A 119 11.95 8.72 5.15
CA LYS A 119 12.26 7.28 5.29
C LYS A 119 11.85 6.76 6.66
N GLN A 120 12.12 7.51 7.72
CA GLN A 120 11.75 7.12 9.08
C GLN A 120 10.24 7.03 9.23
N VAL A 121 9.50 8.08 8.88
CA VAL A 121 8.03 8.14 8.97
C VAL A 121 7.38 7.01 8.16
N LEU A 122 7.80 6.81 6.91
CA LEU A 122 7.28 5.73 6.07
C LEU A 122 7.60 4.35 6.64
N SER A 123 8.82 4.14 7.15
CA SER A 123 9.20 2.87 7.77
C SER A 123 8.37 2.57 9.02
N GLU A 124 8.14 3.57 9.86
CA GLU A 124 7.33 3.45 11.07
C GLU A 124 5.87 3.12 10.71
N TYR A 125 5.29 3.84 9.76
CA TYR A 125 3.92 3.62 9.32
C TYR A 125 3.73 2.26 8.63
N ILE A 126 4.65 1.86 7.73
CA ILE A 126 4.59 0.54 7.07
C ILE A 126 4.60 -0.58 8.12
N ARG A 127 5.47 -0.48 9.13
CA ARG A 127 5.53 -1.46 10.22
C ARG A 127 4.26 -1.46 11.05
N TYR A 128 3.77 -0.29 11.46
CA TYR A 128 2.55 -0.13 12.23
C TYR A 128 1.33 -0.70 11.50
N ASN A 129 1.13 -0.29 10.24
CA ASN A 129 0.02 -0.74 9.40
C ASN A 129 0.12 -2.25 9.12
N THR A 130 1.32 -2.78 8.85
CA THR A 130 1.52 -4.22 8.64
C THR A 130 1.13 -5.03 9.89
N ALA A 131 1.53 -4.58 11.08
CA ALA A 131 1.16 -5.23 12.33
C ALA A 131 -0.37 -5.16 12.57
N GLY A 132 -0.99 -4.00 12.34
CA GLY A 132 -2.43 -3.83 12.45
C GLY A 132 -3.22 -4.71 11.49
N TRP A 133 -2.80 -4.83 10.23
CA TRP A 133 -3.44 -5.74 9.27
C TRP A 133 -3.26 -7.19 9.67
N ARG A 134 -2.08 -7.61 10.17
CA ARG A 134 -1.91 -8.96 10.69
C ARG A 134 -2.87 -9.23 11.85
N GLU A 135 -3.03 -8.31 12.79
CA GLU A 135 -3.99 -8.47 13.88
C GLU A 135 -5.43 -8.59 13.38
N LEU A 136 -5.82 -7.80 12.38
CA LEU A 136 -7.19 -7.81 11.87
C LEU A 136 -7.54 -9.03 11.03
N ILE A 137 -6.56 -9.61 10.33
CA ILE A 137 -6.77 -10.70 9.37
C ILE A 137 -6.32 -12.06 9.91
N ASN A 138 -5.64 -12.10 11.05
CA ASN A 138 -5.07 -13.31 11.63
C ASN A 138 -5.68 -13.57 13.02
N GLN A 139 -5.60 -14.82 13.46
CA GLN A 139 -5.81 -15.21 14.86
C GLN A 139 -4.46 -15.20 15.58
#